data_AF-A0A7W7LND9-F1
#
_entry.id   AF-A0A7W7LND9-F1
#
_cell.length_a   1.000
_cell.length_b   1.000
_cell.length_c   1.000
_cell.angle_alpha   90.00
_cell.angle_beta   90.00
_cell.angle_gamma   90.00
#
_symmetry.space_group_name_H-M   'P 1'
#
loop_
_entity.id
_entity.type
_entity.pdbx_description
1 polymer ?
#
loop_
_entity_poly.entity_id
_entity_poly.type
_entity_poly.pdbx_seq_one_letter_code
_entity_poly.pdbx_strand_id
1 'polypeptide(L)'
;MNTGQVWSIERIRDALGSPDLSRRFVSEIGRAPAHEVLTVFAKWQGIAERTLAAVERGRQAAAAEAAGGEVPGEWIDITQKVQEDAALIRSRGAACS
;
A
#
# COMPACT_ATOMS: atom_id res chain seq x y z
N MET A 1 -10.04 19.21 18.68
CA MET A 1 -10.96 18.56 17.73
C MET A 1 -10.10 17.76 16.77
N ASN A 2 -10.17 16.42 16.80
CA ASN A 2 -9.39 15.58 15.90
C ASN A 2 -9.93 15.80 14.49
N THR A 3 -9.25 16.59 13.66
CA THR A 3 -9.56 16.75 12.23
C THR A 3 -9.13 15.48 11.50
N GLY A 4 -9.64 14.32 11.94
CA GLY A 4 -9.47 13.06 11.25
C GLY A 4 -10.05 13.26 9.86
N GLN A 5 -9.18 13.45 8.87
CA GLN A 5 -9.59 13.70 7.51
C GLN A 5 -10.51 12.56 7.07
N VAL A 6 -11.72 12.92 6.63
CA VAL A 6 -12.70 11.96 6.15
C VAL A 6 -12.11 11.25 4.93
N TRP A 7 -11.97 9.93 5.01
CA TRP A 7 -11.52 9.12 3.89
C TRP A 7 -12.64 9.02 2.85
N SER A 8 -12.37 9.51 1.64
CA SER A 8 -13.24 9.37 0.47
C SER A 8 -12.62 8.42 -0.55
N ILE A 9 -13.43 7.93 -1.49
CA ILE A 9 -12.97 7.09 -2.61
C ILE A 9 -11.86 7.81 -3.41
N GLU A 10 -12.02 9.11 -3.67
CA GLU A 10 -11.03 9.92 -4.38
C GLU A 10 -9.72 10.02 -3.60
N ARG A 11 -9.82 10.26 -2.28
CA ARG A 11 -8.65 10.36 -1.41
C ARG A 11 -7.88 9.04 -1.31
N ILE A 12 -8.58 7.92 -1.26
CA ILE A 12 -7.94 6.59 -1.30
C ILE A 12 -7.21 6.41 -2.62
N ARG A 13 -7.83 6.75 -3.76
CA ARG A 13 -7.18 6.65 -5.08
C ARG A 13 -5.92 7.50 -5.19
N ASP A 14 -5.99 8.75 -4.73
CA ASP A 14 -4.86 9.67 -4.69
C ASP A 14 -3.71 9.12 -3.82
N ALA A 15 -4.05 8.69 -2.60
CA ALA A 15 -3.09 8.13 -1.64
C ALA A 15 -2.41 6.83 -2.14
N LEU A 16 -3.07 6.05 -2.99
CA LEU A 16 -2.47 4.84 -3.58
C LEU A 16 -1.39 5.19 -4.61
N GLY A 17 -1.44 6.35 -5.26
CA GLY A 17 -0.43 6.84 -6.21
C GLY A 17 -0.22 5.99 -7.48
N SER A 18 -0.91 4.85 -7.59
CA SER A 18 -0.80 3.89 -8.68
C SER A 18 -2.14 3.76 -9.43
N PRO A 19 -2.16 3.95 -10.76
CA PRO A 19 -3.34 3.75 -11.58
C PRO A 19 -3.90 2.32 -11.46
N ASP A 20 -3.04 1.31 -11.37
CA ASP A 20 -3.43 -0.10 -11.27
C ASP A 20 -4.10 -0.41 -9.93
N LEU A 21 -3.54 0.09 -8.82
CA LEU A 21 -4.15 -0.07 -7.50
C LEU A 21 -5.47 0.68 -7.41
N SER A 22 -5.55 1.88 -7.97
CA SER A 22 -6.80 2.65 -8.08
C SER A 22 -7.88 1.90 -8.85
N ARG A 23 -7.53 1.29 -9.99
CA ARG A 23 -8.46 0.50 -10.79
C ARG A 23 -8.93 -0.75 -10.04
N ARG A 24 -8.03 -1.43 -9.34
CA ARG A 24 -8.34 -2.60 -8.53
C ARG A 24 -9.30 -2.26 -7.39
N PHE A 25 -9.05 -1.16 -6.68
CA PHE A 25 -9.94 -0.65 -5.63
C PHE A 25 -11.37 -0.41 -6.13
N VAL A 26 -11.51 0.35 -7.23
CA VAL A 26 -12.83 0.66 -7.80
C VAL A 26 -13.53 -0.62 -8.27
N SER A 27 -12.81 -1.56 -8.88
CA SER A 27 -13.38 -2.84 -9.30
C SER A 27 -13.78 -3.73 -8.12
N GLU A 28 -13.07 -3.68 -7.00
CA GLU A 28 -13.36 -4.49 -5.81
C GLU A 28 -14.59 -3.94 -5.08
N ILE A 29 -14.69 -2.61 -4.92
CA ILE A 29 -15.89 -1.97 -4.38
C ILE A 29 -17.11 -2.22 -5.28
N GLY A 30 -16.97 -2.04 -6.59
CA GLY A 30 -18.08 -2.18 -7.54
C GLY A 30 -18.60 -3.63 -7.68
N ARG A 31 -17.81 -4.62 -7.24
CA ARG A 31 -18.19 -6.05 -7.24
C ARG A 31 -18.58 -6.57 -5.85
N ALA A 32 -18.36 -5.80 -4.80
CA ALA A 32 -18.65 -6.22 -3.44
C ALA A 32 -20.18 -6.27 -3.19
N PRO A 33 -20.67 -7.31 -2.49
CA PRO A 33 -22.02 -7.30 -1.94
C PRO A 33 -22.24 -6.07 -1.04
N ALA A 34 -23.46 -5.53 -1.00
CA ALA A 34 -23.76 -4.29 -0.27
C ALA A 34 -23.30 -4.30 1.21
N HIS A 35 -23.37 -5.46 1.88
CA HIS A 35 -22.93 -5.62 3.26
C HIS A 35 -21.41 -5.70 3.44
N GLU A 36 -20.65 -5.93 2.36
CA GLU A 36 -19.19 -6.01 2.38
C GLU A 36 -18.51 -4.75 1.83
N VAL A 37 -19.25 -3.84 1.18
CA VAL A 37 -18.70 -2.61 0.59
C VAL A 37 -17.89 -1.80 1.61
N LEU A 38 -18.41 -1.65 2.83
CA LEU A 38 -17.70 -0.93 3.90
C LEU A 38 -16.45 -1.68 4.37
N THR A 39 -16.47 -3.00 4.38
CA THR A 39 -15.31 -3.84 4.73
C THR A 39 -14.20 -3.71 3.69
N VAL A 40 -14.57 -3.76 2.40
CA VAL A 40 -13.65 -3.52 1.30
C VAL A 40 -13.09 -2.10 1.37
N PHE A 41 -13.95 -1.11 1.63
CA PHE A 41 -13.50 0.28 1.81
C PHE A 41 -12.48 0.42 2.95
N ALA A 42 -12.77 -0.14 4.13
CA ALA A 42 -11.87 -0.08 5.29
C ALA A 42 -10.52 -0.77 5.03
N LYS A 43 -10.53 -1.91 4.32
CA LYS A 43 -9.30 -2.58 3.86
C LYS A 43 -8.44 -1.64 3.02
N TRP A 44 -9.05 -0.99 2.03
CA TRP A 44 -8.34 -0.09 1.12
C TRP A 44 -7.91 1.22 1.80
N GLN A 45 -8.68 1.73 2.74
CA GLN A 45 -8.28 2.83 3.62
C GLN A 45 -6.98 2.47 4.36
N GLY A 46 -6.90 1.29 5.00
CA GLY A 46 -5.69 0.87 5.71
C GLY A 46 -4.47 0.70 4.80
N ILE A 47 -4.67 0.32 3.52
CA ILE A 47 -3.59 0.28 2.52
C ILE A 47 -3.12 1.70 2.21
N ALA A 48 -4.05 2.61 1.92
CA ALA A 48 -3.76 4.01 1.63
C ALA A 48 -3.02 4.71 2.78
N GLU A 49 -3.43 4.49 4.03
CA GLU A 49 -2.74 5.00 5.23
C GLU A 49 -1.28 4.55 5.29
N ARG A 50 -1.03 3.25 5.05
CA ARG A 50 0.33 2.70 5.04
C ARG A 50 1.17 3.24 3.88
N THR A 51 0.56 3.43 2.70
CA THR A 51 1.25 4.03 1.55
C THR A 51 1.68 5.46 1.86
N LEU A 52 0.79 6.30 2.40
CA LEU A 52 1.13 7.66 2.79
C LEU A 52 2.22 7.69 3.86
N ALA A 53 2.13 6.83 4.88
CA ALA A 53 3.14 6.73 5.92
C ALA A 53 4.51 6.28 5.37
N ALA A 54 4.54 5.40 4.37
CA ALA A 54 5.78 4.99 3.71
C ALA A 54 6.39 6.13 2.87
N VAL A 55 5.57 6.87 2.11
CA VAL A 55 6.02 8.03 1.33
C VAL A 55 6.57 9.12 2.26
N GLU A 56 5.89 9.40 3.37
CA GLU A 56 6.35 10.39 4.34
C GLU A 56 7.68 9.99 4.98
N ARG A 57 7.83 8.72 5.39
CA ARG A 57 9.11 8.20 5.88
C ARG A 57 10.23 8.32 4.83
N GLY A 58 9.93 8.03 3.57
CA GLY A 58 10.88 8.20 2.47
C GLY A 58 11.31 9.66 2.27
N ARG A 59 10.37 10.60 2.38
CA ARG A 59 10.68 12.04 2.34
C ARG A 59 11.57 12.46 3.50
N GLN A 60 11.29 11.98 4.72
CA GLN A 60 12.09 12.28 5.89
C GLN A 60 13.51 11.71 5.77
N ALA A 61 13.65 10.49 5.25
CA ALA A 61 14.96 9.89 4.97
C ALA A 61 15.75 10.71 3.94
N ALA A 62 15.13 11.07 2.81
CA ALA A 62 15.78 11.89 1.79
C ALA A 62 16.16 13.29 2.31
N ALA A 63 15.34 13.88 3.19
CA ALA A 63 15.66 15.15 3.84
C ALA A 63 16.83 15.03 4.82
N ALA A 64 16.93 13.93 5.56
CA ALA A 64 18.05 13.65 6.47
C ALA A 64 19.36 13.42 5.70
N GLU A 65 19.31 12.66 4.61
CA GLU A 65 20.43 12.45 3.69
C GLU A 65 20.91 13.79 3.08
N ALA A 66 19.98 14.62 2.60
CA ALA A 66 20.31 15.93 2.04
C ALA A 66 20.86 16.91 3.10
N ALA A 67 20.48 16.74 4.37
CA ALA A 67 20.97 17.53 5.50
C ALA A 67 22.34 17.06 6.03
N GLY A 68 22.92 16.00 5.47
CA GLY A 68 24.22 15.45 5.88
C GLY A 68 24.19 14.68 7.21
N GLY A 69 23.02 14.29 7.69
CA GLY A 69 22.84 13.47 8.89
C GLY A 69 22.83 11.99 8.55
N GLU A 70 23.57 11.19 9.32
CA GLU A 70 23.58 9.74 9.22
C GLU A 70 22.15 9.17 9.34
N VAL A 71 21.74 8.39 8.34
CA VAL A 71 20.41 7.80 8.23
C VAL A 71 20.23 6.76 9.35
N PRO A 72 19.38 7.00 10.37
CA PRO A 72 19.20 6.03 11.42
C PRO A 72 18.12 5.04 11.01
N GLY A 73 18.50 3.77 10.92
CA GLY A 73 17.55 2.65 10.95
C GLY A 73 17.63 1.75 9.73
N GLU A 74 18.45 0.71 9.88
CA GLU A 74 18.26 -0.64 9.35
C GLU A 74 17.14 -0.78 8.32
N TRP A 75 17.51 -0.62 7.04
CA TRP A 75 16.72 -1.09 5.93
C TRP A 75 16.66 -2.61 6.03
N ILE A 76 15.68 -3.13 6.78
CA ILE A 76 15.33 -4.55 6.69
C ILE A 76 14.97 -4.79 5.22
N ASP A 77 15.75 -5.65 4.57
CA ASP A 77 15.65 -5.97 3.15
C ASP A 77 14.34 -6.73 2.86
N ILE A 78 13.24 -5.97 2.75
CA ILE A 78 11.92 -6.50 2.34
C ILE A 78 11.96 -6.95 0.87
N THR A 79 12.96 -6.51 0.09
CA THR A 79 13.11 -6.87 -1.33
C THR A 79 13.38 -8.36 -1.48
N GLN A 80 14.17 -8.96 -0.60
CA GLN A 80 14.44 -10.40 -0.60
C GLN A 80 13.16 -11.21 -0.29
N LYS A 81 12.37 -10.78 0.70
CA LYS A 81 11.14 -11.47 1.10
C LYS A 81 10.07 -11.46 0.01
N VAL A 82 9.97 -10.36 -0.76
CA VAL A 82 9.02 -10.25 -1.88
C VAL A 82 9.43 -11.13 -3.07
N GLN A 83 10.74 -11.32 -3.32
CA GLN A 83 11.22 -12.22 -4.37
C GLN A 83 10.98 -13.69 -4.03
N GLU A 84 11.15 -14.08 -2.76
CA GLU A 84 10.89 -15.43 -2.28
C GLU A 84 9.39 -15.79 -2.37
N ASP A 85 8.49 -14.89 -1.99
CA ASP A 85 7.04 -15.09 -2.12
C ASP A 85 6.61 -15.19 -3.60
N ALA A 86 7.22 -14.39 -4.49
CA ALA A 86 6.95 -14.46 -5.93
C ALA A 86 7.46 -15.77 -6.57
N ALA A 87 8.54 -16.35 -6.05
CA ALA A 87 9.04 -17.66 -6.47
C ALA A 87 8.11 -18.79 -5.99
N LEU A 88 7.57 -18.68 -4.77
CA LEU A 88 6.66 -19.68 -4.20
C LEU A 88 5.35 -19.79 -4.99
N ILE A 89 4.77 -18.66 -5.43
CA ILE A 89 3.56 -18.64 -6.26
C ILE A 89 3.82 -19.30 -7.63
N ARG A 90 5.00 -19.09 -8.21
CA ARG A 90 5.37 -19.66 -9.51
C ARG A 90 5.54 -21.19 -9.44
N SER A 91 6.08 -21.70 -8.33
CA SER A 91 6.26 -23.15 -8.11
C SER A 91 4.94 -23.93 -8.01
N ARG A 92 3.87 -23.29 -7.51
CA ARG A 92 2.54 -23.92 -7.35
C ARG A 92 1.69 -23.90 -8.62
N GLY A 93 2.06 -23.10 -9.62
CA GLY A 93 1.39 -23.03 -10.92
C GLY A 93 1.81 -24.11 -11.93
N ALA A 94 2.86 -24.88 -11.64
CA ALA A 94 3.42 -25.88 -12.56
C ALA A 94 3.02 -27.34 -12.26
N ALA A 95 2.13 -27.58 -11.28
CA ALA A 95 1.77 -28.93 -10.83
C ALA A 95 0.40 -29.44 -11.37
N CYS A 96 -0.17 -28.78 -12.37
CA CYS A 96 -1.33 -29.29 -13.11
C CYS A 96 -0.98 -29.39 -14.60
N SER A 97 -0.22 -30.42 -14.95
CA SER A 97 -0.08 -30.97 -16.30
C SER A 97 -0.26 -32.48 -16.23
#